data_AF-A0A0R2RV97-F1
#
_entry.id   AF-A0A0R2RV97-F1
#
_cell.length_a   1.000
_cell.length_b   1.000
_cell.length_c   1.000
_cell.angle_alpha   90.00
_cell.angle_beta   90.00
_cell.angle_gamma   90.00
#
_symmetry.space_group_name_H-M   'P 1'
#
loop_
_entity.id
_entity.type
_entity.pdbx_description
1 polymer ?
#
loop_
_entity_poly.entity_id
_entity_poly.type
_entity_poly.pdbx_seq_one_letter_code
_entity_poly.pdbx_strand_id
1 'polypeptide(L)'
;MTDTNTQARSWLDAMGLHHPLVIAGPCSAETEEQLLTIAHALKQTKTTVLRAGLWKPRTRPGNFEGVGALGLPWLQRAKAETGLLTTTEVAHPHHVELALAHDVDILWIGARTTVSPFIVQDIADALKGTGKTVLIKNPVNPDLALWMGAIERFEKSGITQLGAIHRGFSSYEKNKYRNTPEWQIAIDFQSRCDVPLILDPSHMGGRRDLIFDLSQTALDLNYDGLMIESHHTPDLAWSDAAQQITPEELHQIITALQVRKPQGEALEYQNQLKALRTQIDISDHQIIETLGRRMKVAGQIGQLKKDNNVAILQSDRWYAILEKMINEGTHLGLSEEFVQKLFKAIHQESINQQKVD
;
A
#
# COMPACT_ATOMS: atom_id res chain seq x y z
N MET A 1 -6.85 -17.46 -16.66
CA MET A 1 -5.59 -16.74 -16.88
C MET A 1 -4.89 -16.71 -15.53
N THR A 2 -4.18 -17.78 -15.19
CA THR A 2 -3.57 -17.99 -13.87
C THR A 2 -2.33 -18.85 -14.09
N ASP A 3 -1.35 -18.26 -14.75
CA ASP A 3 0.04 -18.74 -14.75
C ASP A 3 0.90 -17.48 -14.55
N THR A 4 0.82 -16.89 -13.36
CA THR A 4 1.75 -15.82 -12.95
C THR A 4 3.05 -16.45 -12.48
N ASN A 5 4.14 -15.86 -12.96
CA ASN A 5 5.46 -16.46 -13.06
C ASN A 5 6.22 -16.32 -11.73
N THR A 6 6.51 -17.43 -11.06
CA THR A 6 7.36 -17.52 -9.84
C THR A 6 8.73 -16.81 -9.97
N GLN A 7 9.17 -16.46 -11.19
CA GLN A 7 10.36 -15.65 -11.42
C GLN A 7 10.28 -14.24 -10.80
N ALA A 8 9.09 -13.63 -10.70
CA ALA A 8 8.94 -12.24 -10.27
C ALA A 8 9.45 -11.96 -8.86
N ARG A 9 9.40 -12.98 -7.98
CA ARG A 9 9.84 -12.90 -6.58
C ARG A 9 11.30 -13.28 -6.35
N SER A 10 11.89 -14.03 -7.28
CA SER A 10 13.23 -14.64 -7.14
C SER A 10 14.36 -13.64 -6.83
N TRP A 11 14.25 -12.40 -7.30
CA TRP A 11 15.25 -11.36 -7.05
C TRP A 11 15.35 -11.00 -5.56
N LEU A 12 14.23 -11.02 -4.84
CA LEU A 12 14.21 -10.71 -3.41
C LEU A 12 14.78 -11.87 -2.61
N ASP A 13 14.39 -13.10 -2.93
CA ASP A 13 14.90 -14.30 -2.27
C ASP A 13 16.42 -14.45 -2.49
N ALA A 14 16.91 -14.10 -3.68
CA ALA A 14 18.34 -14.11 -4.01
C ALA A 14 19.17 -13.11 -3.18
N MET A 15 18.55 -12.10 -2.56
CA MET A 15 19.25 -11.21 -1.61
C MET A 15 19.58 -11.91 -0.28
N GLY A 16 18.95 -13.05 0.02
CA GLY A 16 19.26 -13.85 1.22
C GLY A 16 19.00 -13.11 2.54
N LEU A 17 18.05 -12.18 2.56
CA LEU A 17 17.78 -11.34 3.73
C LEU A 17 17.14 -12.16 4.87
N HIS A 18 17.65 -11.98 6.09
CA HIS A 18 17.04 -12.51 7.31
C HIS A 18 16.08 -11.52 7.99
N HIS A 19 15.77 -10.43 7.30
CA HIS A 19 14.86 -9.37 7.71
C HIS A 19 14.07 -8.91 6.48
N PRO A 20 12.92 -8.22 6.65
CA PRO A 20 12.20 -7.62 5.54
C PRO A 20 13.11 -6.68 4.74
N LEU A 21 12.88 -6.56 3.44
CA LEU A 21 13.62 -5.61 2.60
C LEU A 21 13.45 -4.20 3.16
N VAL A 22 14.55 -3.48 3.40
CA VAL A 22 14.49 -2.08 3.83
C VAL A 22 15.09 -1.20 2.75
N ILE A 23 14.22 -0.40 2.14
CA ILE A 23 14.57 0.66 1.19
C ILE A 23 14.49 1.98 1.95
N ALA A 24 15.61 2.68 2.11
CA ALA A 24 15.63 3.93 2.87
C ALA A 24 16.54 4.97 2.25
N GLY A 25 16.29 6.24 2.56
CA GLY A 25 17.02 7.37 2.00
C GLY A 25 16.10 8.56 1.72
N PRO A 26 16.65 9.67 1.23
CA PRO A 26 15.92 10.92 1.24
C PRO A 26 14.76 10.94 0.24
N CYS A 27 13.78 11.79 0.56
CA CYS A 27 12.68 12.07 -0.35
C CYS A 27 13.19 12.58 -1.71
N SER A 28 14.17 13.49 -1.69
CA SER A 28 14.87 13.98 -2.87
C SER A 28 16.37 13.99 -2.61
N ALA A 29 17.18 13.73 -3.63
CA ALA A 29 18.60 14.09 -3.55
C ALA A 29 18.71 15.62 -3.63
N GLU A 30 19.32 16.23 -2.62
CA GLU A 30 19.41 17.69 -2.49
C GLU A 30 20.80 18.17 -2.90
N THR A 31 21.82 17.56 -2.30
CA THR A 31 23.24 17.77 -2.61
C THR A 31 23.98 16.43 -2.53
N GLU A 32 25.16 16.36 -3.14
CA GLU A 32 26.01 15.16 -3.04
C GLU A 32 26.38 14.85 -1.58
N GLU A 33 26.78 15.88 -0.82
CA GLU A 33 27.14 15.76 0.59
C GLU A 33 25.97 15.22 1.44
N GLN A 34 24.77 15.74 1.21
CA GLN A 34 23.55 15.28 1.89
C GLN A 34 23.28 13.80 1.60
N LEU A 35 23.35 13.40 0.33
CA LEU A 35 23.07 12.03 -0.07
C LEU A 35 24.11 11.05 0.48
N LEU A 36 25.40 11.39 0.38
CA LEU A 36 26.49 10.55 0.90
C LEU A 36 26.43 10.43 2.43
N THR A 37 26.15 11.54 3.13
CA THR A 37 26.00 11.53 4.60
C THR A 37 24.89 10.58 5.03
N ILE A 38 23.74 10.63 4.36
CA ILE A 38 22.63 9.72 4.65
C ILE A 38 23.00 8.27 4.30
N ALA A 39 23.62 8.03 3.14
CA ALA A 39 24.03 6.69 2.73
C ALA A 39 24.99 6.03 3.74
N HIS A 40 26.00 6.76 4.21
CA HIS A 40 26.96 6.28 5.21
C HIS A 40 26.30 5.94 6.54
N ALA A 41 25.34 6.76 6.98
CA ALA A 41 24.58 6.47 8.19
C ALA A 41 23.64 5.26 8.00
N LEU A 42 22.97 5.15 6.85
CA LEU A 42 22.06 4.03 6.55
C LEU A 42 22.78 2.69 6.44
N LYS A 43 24.04 2.68 6.01
CA LYS A 43 24.89 1.47 5.99
C LYS A 43 25.02 0.82 7.37
N GLN A 44 24.90 1.59 8.45
CA GLN A 44 24.95 1.08 9.83
C GLN A 44 23.59 0.53 10.32
N THR A 45 22.58 0.51 9.45
CA THR A 45 21.24 0.02 9.73
C THR A 45 20.96 -1.27 8.95
N LYS A 46 19.73 -1.81 9.02
CA LYS A 46 19.30 -2.94 8.17
C LYS A 46 18.89 -2.52 6.74
N THR A 47 19.21 -1.29 6.34
CA THR A 47 18.92 -0.79 5.00
C THR A 47 19.70 -1.60 3.96
N THR A 48 19.00 -2.10 2.95
CA THR A 48 19.57 -2.87 1.83
C THR A 48 19.71 -2.00 0.59
N VAL A 49 18.77 -1.06 0.40
CA VAL A 49 18.68 -0.23 -0.80
C VAL A 49 18.57 1.24 -0.40
N LEU A 50 19.48 2.07 -0.90
CA LEU A 50 19.44 3.52 -0.82
C LEU A 50 18.46 4.07 -1.87
N ARG A 51 17.36 4.70 -1.43
CA ARG A 51 16.44 5.44 -2.31
C ARG A 51 16.78 6.92 -2.36
N ALA A 52 16.70 7.53 -3.54
CA ALA A 52 16.67 9.00 -3.66
C ALA A 52 15.84 9.43 -4.87
N GLY A 53 14.95 10.41 -4.68
CA GLY A 53 14.19 10.98 -5.79
C GLY A 53 15.05 11.98 -6.55
N LEU A 54 15.42 11.65 -7.80
CA LEU A 54 16.19 12.58 -8.66
C LEU A 54 15.29 13.51 -9.47
N TRP A 55 14.11 13.04 -9.87
CA TRP A 55 13.10 13.82 -10.58
C TRP A 55 11.82 13.88 -9.73
N LYS A 56 11.28 15.09 -9.52
CA LYS A 56 10.10 15.29 -8.67
C LYS A 56 8.93 15.82 -9.51
N PRO A 57 7.84 15.06 -9.68
CA PRO A 57 6.64 15.57 -10.34
C PRO A 57 5.92 16.55 -9.39
N ARG A 58 6.23 17.85 -9.49
CA ARG A 58 5.61 18.88 -8.62
C ARG A 58 4.25 19.30 -9.16
N THR A 59 3.28 19.40 -8.26
CA THR A 59 1.91 19.86 -8.59
C THR A 59 1.89 21.33 -9.00
N ARG A 60 2.81 22.15 -8.47
CA ARG A 60 2.97 23.56 -8.84
C ARG A 60 4.40 23.79 -9.36
N PRO A 61 4.56 24.37 -10.56
CA PRO A 61 5.86 24.78 -11.09
C PRO A 61 6.62 25.71 -10.14
N GLY A 62 7.95 25.72 -10.22
CA GLY A 62 8.82 26.64 -9.47
C GLY A 62 9.19 26.19 -8.04
N ASN A 63 8.70 25.04 -7.59
CA ASN A 63 9.27 24.37 -6.42
C ASN A 63 10.47 23.50 -6.85
N PHE A 64 11.31 23.07 -5.92
CA PHE A 64 12.41 22.13 -6.22
C PHE A 64 11.91 20.89 -6.99
N GLU A 65 12.40 20.73 -8.23
CA GLU A 65 11.99 19.69 -9.18
C GLU A 65 12.90 18.45 -9.14
N GLY A 66 13.86 18.45 -8.21
CA GLY A 66 14.92 17.46 -8.15
C GLY A 66 16.16 17.91 -8.93
N VAL A 67 17.31 17.31 -8.64
CA VAL A 67 18.59 17.59 -9.31
C VAL A 67 18.70 16.94 -10.69
N GLY A 68 17.75 16.06 -11.04
CA GLY A 68 17.72 15.32 -12.30
C GLY A 68 18.98 14.47 -12.49
N ALA A 69 19.51 14.47 -13.72
CA ALA A 69 20.65 13.65 -14.10
C ALA A 69 21.93 13.91 -13.27
N LEU A 70 22.07 15.12 -12.70
CA LEU A 70 23.22 15.47 -11.86
C LEU A 70 23.33 14.59 -10.60
N GLY A 71 22.22 14.02 -10.12
CA GLY A 71 22.22 13.13 -8.96
C GLY A 71 22.60 11.69 -9.25
N LEU A 72 22.68 11.27 -10.52
CA LEU A 72 23.03 9.89 -10.88
C LEU A 72 24.47 9.52 -10.49
N PRO A 73 25.49 10.36 -10.75
CA PRO A 73 26.84 10.12 -10.24
C PRO A 73 26.90 10.03 -8.70
N TRP A 74 26.03 10.77 -7.99
CA TRP A 74 25.99 10.73 -6.53
C TRP A 74 25.50 9.37 -6.01
N LEU A 75 24.48 8.78 -6.67
CA LEU A 75 24.03 7.42 -6.37
C LEU A 75 25.13 6.39 -6.64
N GLN A 76 25.83 6.49 -7.78
CA GLN A 76 26.96 5.60 -8.09
C GLN A 76 28.05 5.67 -7.02
N ARG A 77 28.39 6.90 -6.59
CA ARG A 77 29.38 7.11 -5.53
C ARG A 77 28.91 6.58 -4.19
N ALA A 78 27.64 6.82 -3.82
CA ALA A 78 27.05 6.26 -2.61
C ALA A 78 27.09 4.71 -2.61
N LYS A 79 26.75 4.07 -3.73
CA LYS A 79 26.85 2.62 -3.93
C LYS A 79 28.29 2.15 -3.75
N ALA A 80 29.26 2.81 -4.40
CA ALA A 80 30.67 2.44 -4.33
C ALA A 80 31.24 2.56 -2.89
N GLU A 81 30.85 3.60 -2.15
CA GLU A 81 31.36 3.85 -0.80
C GLU A 81 30.66 2.99 0.28
N THR A 82 29.38 2.68 0.08
CA THR A 82 28.55 2.02 1.12
C THR A 82 28.25 0.55 0.85
N GLY A 83 28.23 0.15 -0.42
CA GLY A 83 27.75 -1.17 -0.84
C GLY A 83 26.22 -1.30 -0.86
N LEU A 84 25.48 -0.25 -0.51
CA LEU A 84 24.01 -0.25 -0.63
C LEU A 84 23.62 -0.26 -2.11
N LEU A 85 22.63 -1.07 -2.47
CA LEU A 85 21.99 -0.98 -3.78
C LEU A 85 21.31 0.39 -3.92
N THR A 86 21.11 0.85 -5.14
CA THR A 86 20.54 2.18 -5.41
C THR A 86 19.19 2.09 -6.09
N THR A 87 18.30 3.02 -5.75
CA THR A 87 17.02 3.15 -6.41
C THR A 87 16.57 4.59 -6.59
N THR A 88 15.95 4.90 -7.73
CA THR A 88 15.34 6.20 -8.05
C THR A 88 14.00 6.02 -8.78
N GLU A 89 13.13 7.03 -8.70
CA GLU A 89 11.93 7.13 -9.52
C GLU A 89 12.30 7.32 -10.99
N VAL A 90 11.57 6.65 -11.88
CA VAL A 90 11.52 6.99 -13.31
C VAL A 90 10.08 7.23 -13.73
N ALA A 91 9.88 8.25 -14.56
CA ALA A 91 8.55 8.66 -15.01
C ALA A 91 8.48 8.91 -16.53
N HIS A 92 9.58 8.65 -17.23
CA HIS A 92 9.72 8.88 -18.67
C HIS A 92 10.84 7.95 -19.22
N PRO A 93 10.76 7.47 -20.48
CA PRO A 93 11.80 6.65 -21.10
C PRO A 93 13.21 7.22 -20.98
N HIS A 94 13.37 8.53 -21.16
CA HIS A 94 14.67 9.18 -21.00
C HIS A 94 15.26 9.06 -19.58
N HIS A 95 14.43 9.01 -18.53
CA HIS A 95 14.92 8.76 -17.17
C HIS A 95 15.44 7.32 -17.03
N VAL A 96 14.79 6.37 -17.70
CA VAL A 96 15.25 4.97 -17.76
C VAL A 96 16.63 4.91 -18.42
N GLU A 97 16.79 5.49 -19.61
CA GLU A 97 18.07 5.50 -20.33
C GLU A 97 19.22 6.02 -19.46
N LEU A 98 18.99 7.16 -18.80
CA LEU A 98 19.98 7.78 -17.91
C LEU A 98 20.29 6.90 -16.69
N ALA A 99 19.26 6.32 -16.06
CA ALA A 99 19.45 5.45 -14.90
C ALA A 99 20.20 4.15 -15.25
N LEU A 100 19.92 3.58 -16.43
CA LEU A 100 20.64 2.41 -16.96
C LEU A 100 22.11 2.75 -17.25
N ALA A 101 22.37 3.89 -17.89
CA ALA A 101 23.73 4.36 -18.18
C ALA A 101 24.58 4.56 -16.91
N HIS A 102 23.94 4.79 -15.76
CA HIS A 102 24.60 4.97 -14.47
C HIS A 102 24.47 3.75 -13.54
N ASP A 103 24.03 2.60 -14.05
CA ASP A 103 23.92 1.35 -13.30
C ASP A 103 23.11 1.46 -11.99
N VAL A 104 22.00 2.21 -12.01
CA VAL A 104 21.03 2.18 -10.91
C VAL A 104 20.47 0.75 -10.81
N ASP A 105 20.41 0.20 -9.60
CA ASP A 105 20.07 -1.22 -9.38
C ASP A 105 18.58 -1.51 -9.57
N ILE A 106 17.74 -0.65 -8.98
CA ILE A 106 16.29 -0.82 -8.94
C ILE A 106 15.63 0.49 -9.38
N LEU A 107 14.61 0.43 -10.24
CA LEU A 107 13.82 1.59 -10.64
C LEU A 107 12.43 1.51 -10.02
N TRP A 108 11.88 2.61 -9.53
CA TRP A 108 10.47 2.63 -9.13
C TRP A 108 9.61 3.52 -10.01
N ILE A 109 8.36 3.11 -10.18
CA ILE A 109 7.32 3.87 -10.87
C ILE A 109 6.48 4.58 -9.82
N GLY A 110 6.42 5.91 -9.92
CA GLY A 110 5.68 6.75 -8.99
C GLY A 110 4.16 6.56 -9.09
N ALA A 111 3.44 6.76 -7.99
CA ALA A 111 1.97 6.57 -7.92
C ALA A 111 1.18 7.42 -8.95
N ARG A 112 1.71 8.60 -9.31
CA ARG A 112 1.12 9.48 -10.34
C ARG A 112 1.48 9.06 -11.77
N THR A 113 2.51 8.26 -11.95
CA THR A 113 2.87 7.67 -13.24
C THR A 113 2.03 6.42 -13.49
N THR A 114 1.82 5.60 -12.46
CA THR A 114 1.00 4.37 -12.52
C THR A 114 -0.41 4.61 -13.03
N VAL A 115 -0.99 5.81 -12.86
CA VAL A 115 -2.35 6.10 -13.34
C VAL A 115 -2.47 6.18 -14.86
N SER A 116 -1.35 6.26 -15.60
CA SER A 116 -1.35 6.40 -17.05
C SER A 116 -0.83 5.12 -17.72
N PRO A 117 -1.72 4.28 -18.29
CA PRO A 117 -1.31 3.06 -18.97
C PRO A 117 -0.36 3.30 -20.16
N PHE A 118 -0.48 4.45 -20.84
CA PHE A 118 0.42 4.82 -21.94
C PHE A 118 1.83 5.10 -21.44
N ILE A 119 1.99 5.93 -20.39
CA ILE A 119 3.30 6.26 -19.84
C ILE A 119 3.95 5.01 -19.23
N VAL A 120 3.16 4.17 -18.54
CA VAL A 120 3.65 2.89 -18.01
C VAL A 120 4.15 1.99 -19.15
N GLN A 121 3.44 1.93 -20.28
CA GLN A 121 3.88 1.16 -21.45
C GLN A 121 5.19 1.70 -22.02
N ASP A 122 5.31 3.01 -22.21
CA ASP A 122 6.54 3.63 -22.75
C ASP A 122 7.75 3.33 -21.86
N ILE A 123 7.58 3.37 -20.54
CA ILE A 123 8.64 3.03 -19.57
C ILE A 123 8.97 1.53 -19.61
N ALA A 124 7.96 0.66 -19.70
CA ALA A 124 8.17 -0.79 -19.81
C ALA A 124 8.95 -1.17 -21.08
N ASP A 125 8.64 -0.51 -22.20
CA ASP A 125 9.34 -0.73 -23.47
C ASP A 125 10.78 -0.23 -23.43
N ALA A 126 11.04 0.89 -22.76
CA ALA A 126 12.40 1.40 -22.53
C ALA A 126 13.26 0.48 -21.65
N LEU A 127 12.65 -0.37 -20.82
CA LEU A 127 13.33 -1.34 -19.97
C LEU A 127 13.50 -2.72 -20.59
N LYS A 128 12.96 -2.93 -21.80
CA LYS A 128 12.98 -4.22 -22.47
C LYS A 128 14.40 -4.77 -22.64
N GLY A 129 14.59 -6.04 -22.26
CA GLY A 129 15.88 -6.72 -22.35
C GLY A 129 16.88 -6.34 -21.25
N THR A 130 16.49 -5.48 -20.30
CA THR A 130 17.31 -5.20 -19.12
C THR A 130 17.07 -6.24 -18.02
N GLY A 131 18.07 -6.43 -17.16
CA GLY A 131 17.95 -7.27 -15.95
C GLY A 131 17.64 -6.47 -14.69
N LYS A 132 17.09 -5.25 -14.82
CA LYS A 132 16.83 -4.36 -13.68
C LYS A 132 15.53 -4.73 -12.97
N THR A 133 15.53 -4.61 -11.64
CA THR A 133 14.32 -4.75 -10.84
C THR A 133 13.45 -3.50 -10.98
N VAL A 134 12.14 -3.69 -11.11
CA VAL A 134 11.17 -2.58 -11.20
C VAL A 134 10.14 -2.69 -10.08
N LEU A 135 9.97 -1.61 -9.31
CA LEU A 135 9.00 -1.53 -8.23
C LEU A 135 7.86 -0.56 -8.61
N ILE A 136 6.62 -1.02 -8.61
CA ILE A 136 5.47 -0.23 -9.08
C ILE A 136 4.63 0.24 -7.89
N LYS A 137 4.59 1.55 -7.63
CA LYS A 137 3.67 2.11 -6.62
C LYS A 137 2.22 1.95 -7.07
N ASN A 138 1.30 1.68 -6.14
CA ASN A 138 -0.13 1.71 -6.42
C ASN A 138 -0.55 3.08 -6.99
N PRO A 139 -1.59 3.12 -7.85
CA PRO A 139 -2.13 4.37 -8.36
C PRO A 139 -2.67 5.22 -7.21
N VAL A 140 -2.73 6.54 -7.40
CA VAL A 140 -3.25 7.45 -6.36
C VAL A 140 -4.73 7.22 -6.05
N ASN A 141 -5.50 6.71 -7.00
CA ASN A 141 -6.89 6.31 -6.83
C ASN A 141 -7.00 4.82 -6.46
N PRO A 142 -7.98 4.42 -5.63
CA PRO A 142 -8.19 3.03 -5.20
C PRO A 142 -8.71 2.14 -6.34
N ASP A 143 -7.83 1.84 -7.30
CA ASP A 143 -8.12 1.04 -8.50
C ASP A 143 -7.15 -0.14 -8.59
N LEU A 144 -7.65 -1.28 -8.14
CA LEU A 144 -6.92 -2.54 -8.15
C LEU A 144 -6.57 -2.98 -9.58
N ALA A 145 -7.51 -2.85 -10.52
CA ALA A 145 -7.31 -3.31 -11.90
C ALA A 145 -6.21 -2.50 -12.59
N LEU A 146 -6.15 -1.19 -12.34
CA LEU A 146 -5.10 -0.32 -12.85
C LEU A 146 -3.73 -0.67 -12.27
N TRP A 147 -3.65 -1.00 -10.98
CA TRP A 147 -2.39 -1.42 -10.36
C TRP A 147 -1.90 -2.76 -10.93
N MET A 148 -2.78 -3.77 -11.01
CA MET A 148 -2.47 -5.06 -11.62
C MET A 148 -2.05 -4.91 -13.09
N GLY A 149 -2.80 -4.10 -13.85
CA GLY A 149 -2.50 -3.84 -15.26
C GLY A 149 -1.15 -3.15 -15.48
N ALA A 150 -0.65 -2.39 -14.50
CA ALA A 150 0.71 -1.85 -14.57
C ALA A 150 1.78 -2.95 -14.43
N ILE A 151 1.61 -3.90 -13.50
CA ILE A 151 2.49 -5.07 -13.36
C ILE A 151 2.51 -5.88 -14.66
N GLU A 152 1.33 -6.23 -15.18
CA GLU A 152 1.19 -7.05 -16.39
C GLU A 152 1.85 -6.43 -17.63
N ARG A 153 1.93 -5.09 -17.71
CA ARG A 153 2.62 -4.39 -18.81
C ARG A 153 4.12 -4.65 -18.76
N PHE A 154 4.74 -4.51 -17.59
CA PHE A 154 6.15 -4.82 -17.42
C PHE A 154 6.45 -6.31 -17.68
N GLU A 155 5.58 -7.21 -17.20
CA GLU A 155 5.70 -8.65 -17.50
C GLU A 155 5.64 -8.92 -19.00
N LYS A 156 4.67 -8.33 -19.72
CA LYS A 156 4.52 -8.47 -21.17
C LYS A 156 5.69 -7.87 -21.97
N SER A 157 6.34 -6.83 -21.45
CA SER A 157 7.57 -6.28 -22.02
C SER A 157 8.82 -7.11 -21.66
N GLY A 158 8.65 -8.23 -20.95
CA GLY A 158 9.70 -9.21 -20.67
C GLY A 158 10.50 -8.93 -19.39
N ILE A 159 10.01 -8.05 -18.52
CA ILE A 159 10.64 -7.77 -17.23
C ILE A 159 10.22 -8.84 -16.24
N THR A 160 11.21 -9.54 -15.68
CA THR A 160 11.00 -10.68 -14.78
C THR A 160 11.29 -10.37 -13.32
N GLN A 161 11.81 -9.19 -12.99
CA GLN A 161 12.12 -8.80 -11.62
C GLN A 161 11.21 -7.64 -11.22
N LEU A 162 10.06 -7.98 -10.65
CA LEU A 162 9.00 -7.02 -10.34
C LEU A 162 8.70 -7.01 -8.86
N GLY A 163 8.23 -5.86 -8.37
CA GLY A 163 7.65 -5.72 -7.04
C GLY A 163 6.60 -4.61 -7.04
N ALA A 164 5.75 -4.61 -6.03
CA ALA A 164 4.71 -3.62 -5.85
C ALA A 164 5.00 -2.79 -4.59
N ILE A 165 4.69 -1.50 -4.62
CA ILE A 165 4.82 -0.62 -3.46
C ILE A 165 3.45 -0.07 -3.09
N HIS A 166 2.97 -0.43 -1.90
CA HIS A 166 1.75 0.10 -1.34
C HIS A 166 2.03 1.37 -0.52
N ARG A 167 1.50 2.50 -0.97
CA ARG A 167 1.70 3.84 -0.39
C ARG A 167 0.39 4.52 0.03
N GLY A 168 -0.70 3.75 0.06
CA GLY A 168 -2.06 4.21 0.29
C GLY A 168 -2.66 4.97 -0.89
N PHE A 169 -3.92 5.37 -0.77
CA PHE A 169 -4.71 6.02 -1.81
C PHE A 169 -5.17 7.41 -1.37
N SER A 170 -5.25 8.33 -2.33
CA SER A 170 -5.74 9.69 -2.09
C SER A 170 -7.21 9.66 -1.69
N SER A 171 -7.56 10.43 -0.67
CA SER A 171 -8.94 10.66 -0.23
C SER A 171 -9.28 12.14 -0.32
N TYR A 172 -10.54 12.44 -0.62
CA TYR A 172 -11.08 13.81 -0.56
C TYR A 172 -11.34 14.28 0.87
N GLU A 173 -11.56 13.35 1.79
CA GLU A 173 -11.88 13.66 3.19
C GLU A 173 -10.59 13.83 4.01
N LYS A 174 -10.62 14.76 4.99
CA LYS A 174 -9.51 14.89 5.94
C LYS A 174 -9.46 13.65 6.83
N ASN A 175 -8.44 12.84 6.63
CA ASN A 175 -8.20 11.61 7.39
C ASN A 175 -6.94 11.75 8.27
N LYS A 176 -6.76 10.83 9.22
CA LYS A 176 -5.53 10.62 9.99
C LYS A 176 -4.30 10.46 9.09
N TYR A 177 -4.48 9.80 7.95
CA TYR A 177 -3.43 9.49 6.99
C TYR A 177 -3.40 10.51 5.84
N ARG A 178 -2.21 10.83 5.32
CA ARG A 178 -2.07 11.59 4.07
C ARG A 178 -2.67 10.85 2.88
N ASN A 179 -2.51 9.53 2.84
CA ASN A 179 -3.17 8.64 1.89
C ASN A 179 -3.77 7.46 2.68
N THR A 180 -5.06 7.22 2.52
CA THR A 180 -5.78 6.15 3.23
C THR A 180 -5.17 4.80 2.88
N PRO A 181 -4.87 3.93 3.86
CA PRO A 181 -4.22 2.66 3.57
C PRO A 181 -5.04 1.74 2.65
N GLU A 182 -6.37 1.65 2.77
CA GLU A 182 -7.20 0.70 2.00
C GLU A 182 -6.60 -0.73 1.97
N TRP A 183 -6.29 -1.27 3.14
CA TRP A 183 -5.62 -2.57 3.29
C TRP A 183 -6.28 -3.71 2.51
N GLN A 184 -7.61 -3.68 2.37
CA GLN A 184 -8.34 -4.67 1.60
C GLN A 184 -7.90 -4.72 0.13
N ILE A 185 -7.64 -3.57 -0.50
CA ILE A 185 -7.17 -3.53 -1.89
C ILE A 185 -5.79 -4.18 -2.01
N ALA A 186 -4.92 -3.96 -1.04
CA ALA A 186 -3.61 -4.58 -1.03
C ALA A 186 -3.68 -6.10 -0.76
N ILE A 187 -4.60 -6.56 0.09
CA ILE A 187 -4.86 -7.99 0.32
C ILE A 187 -5.40 -8.64 -0.97
N ASP A 188 -6.36 -8.00 -1.63
CA ASP A 188 -6.91 -8.47 -2.90
C ASP A 188 -5.81 -8.52 -3.99
N PHE A 189 -4.89 -7.54 -4.00
CA PHE A 189 -3.73 -7.54 -4.87
C PHE A 189 -2.81 -8.74 -4.61
N GLN A 190 -2.41 -9.00 -3.35
CA GLN A 190 -1.57 -10.15 -3.00
C GLN A 190 -2.20 -11.48 -3.41
N SER A 191 -3.53 -11.60 -3.35
CA SER A 191 -4.23 -12.83 -3.74
C SER A 191 -4.23 -13.09 -5.26
N ARG A 192 -3.90 -12.08 -6.08
CA ARG A 192 -4.00 -12.12 -7.54
C ARG A 192 -2.67 -11.88 -8.26
N CYS A 193 -1.69 -11.30 -7.58
CA CYS A 193 -0.37 -10.99 -8.12
C CYS A 193 0.72 -11.56 -7.21
N ASP A 194 1.54 -12.45 -7.75
CA ASP A 194 2.66 -13.08 -7.03
C ASP A 194 3.96 -12.29 -7.23
N VAL A 195 4.00 -11.07 -6.67
CA VAL A 195 5.18 -10.20 -6.66
C VAL A 195 5.43 -9.70 -5.23
N PRO A 196 6.70 -9.44 -4.84
CA PRO A 196 7.00 -8.81 -3.57
C PRO A 196 6.18 -7.55 -3.31
N LEU A 197 5.57 -7.44 -2.13
CA LEU A 197 4.79 -6.27 -1.73
C LEU A 197 5.49 -5.49 -0.62
N ILE A 198 5.82 -4.24 -0.92
CA ILE A 198 6.56 -3.32 -0.05
C ILE A 198 5.62 -2.22 0.45
N LEU A 199 5.68 -1.86 1.73
CA LEU A 199 4.92 -0.72 2.25
C LEU A 199 5.76 0.56 2.19
N ASP A 200 5.17 1.68 1.75
CA ASP A 200 5.70 3.03 1.92
C ASP A 200 4.91 3.77 3.02
N PRO A 201 5.31 3.62 4.30
CA PRO A 201 4.60 4.25 5.42
C PRO A 201 4.78 5.77 5.45
N SER A 202 5.89 6.29 4.91
CA SER A 202 6.20 7.72 4.89
C SER A 202 5.19 8.51 4.05
N HIS A 203 4.92 8.05 2.82
CA HIS A 203 3.91 8.71 1.98
C HIS A 203 2.48 8.39 2.39
N MET A 204 2.23 7.20 2.96
CA MET A 204 0.91 6.81 3.45
C MET A 204 0.51 7.67 4.66
N GLY A 205 1.34 7.71 5.70
CA GLY A 205 1.09 8.50 6.90
C GLY A 205 1.27 9.99 6.69
N GLY A 206 2.32 10.40 5.97
CA GLY A 206 2.71 11.80 5.80
C GLY A 206 3.22 12.47 7.09
N ARG A 207 3.55 11.67 8.12
CA ARG A 207 4.06 12.11 9.42
C ARG A 207 4.97 11.03 10.03
N ARG A 208 5.98 11.45 10.79
CA ARG A 208 6.96 10.56 11.45
C ARG A 208 6.33 9.59 12.46
N ASP A 209 5.38 10.08 13.26
CA ASP A 209 4.75 9.32 14.36
C ASP A 209 3.91 8.13 13.89
N LEU A 210 3.53 8.09 12.62
CA LEU A 210 2.74 7.00 12.04
C LEU A 210 3.60 5.89 11.44
N ILE A 211 4.91 6.10 11.27
CA ILE A 211 5.77 5.17 10.53
C ILE A 211 5.83 3.81 11.21
N PHE A 212 5.97 3.77 12.54
CA PHE A 212 6.06 2.51 13.29
C PHE A 212 4.79 1.68 13.15
N ASP A 213 3.62 2.23 13.48
CA ASP A 213 2.34 1.52 13.46
C ASP A 213 1.98 1.01 12.06
N LEU A 214 2.20 1.83 11.04
CA LEU A 214 1.96 1.45 9.64
C LEU A 214 2.90 0.31 9.21
N SER A 215 4.19 0.42 9.56
CA SER A 215 5.18 -0.62 9.24
C SER A 215 4.86 -1.93 9.94
N GLN A 216 4.48 -1.91 11.22
CA GLN A 216 4.10 -3.10 11.96
C GLN A 216 2.85 -3.75 11.35
N THR A 217 1.84 -2.94 10.99
CA THR A 217 0.63 -3.42 10.32
C THR A 217 0.98 -4.14 9.01
N ALA A 218 1.89 -3.59 8.20
CA ALA A 218 2.32 -4.26 6.97
C ALA A 218 3.00 -5.62 7.24
N LEU A 219 3.86 -5.71 8.25
CA LEU A 219 4.48 -6.99 8.61
C LEU A 219 3.45 -8.01 9.13
N ASP A 220 2.45 -7.56 9.90
CA ASP A 220 1.35 -8.41 10.35
C ASP A 220 0.46 -8.88 9.17
N LEU A 221 0.46 -8.14 8.06
CA LEU A 221 -0.19 -8.48 6.79
C LEU A 221 0.75 -9.16 5.77
N ASN A 222 1.89 -9.70 6.23
CA ASN A 222 2.86 -10.44 5.43
C ASN A 222 3.51 -9.66 4.27
N TYR A 223 3.70 -8.35 4.43
CA TYR A 223 4.50 -7.57 3.47
C TYR A 223 5.97 -7.97 3.51
N ASP A 224 6.61 -7.88 2.36
CA ASP A 224 7.98 -8.34 2.13
C ASP A 224 9.04 -7.29 2.50
N GLY A 225 8.64 -6.03 2.64
CA GLY A 225 9.56 -4.94 2.92
C GLY A 225 8.91 -3.59 3.18
N LEU A 226 9.77 -2.62 3.46
CA LEU A 226 9.42 -1.24 3.78
C LEU A 226 10.26 -0.27 2.92
N MET A 227 9.63 0.80 2.45
CA MET A 227 10.25 1.95 1.80
C MET A 227 10.04 3.20 2.65
N ILE A 228 11.05 3.60 3.43
CA ILE A 228 10.94 4.66 4.43
C ILE A 228 11.83 5.83 4.06
N GLU A 229 11.28 7.04 4.09
CA GLU A 229 12.07 8.24 3.82
C GLU A 229 12.94 8.60 5.02
N SER A 230 14.24 8.81 4.76
CA SER A 230 15.21 9.16 5.78
C SER A 230 16.09 10.34 5.38
N HIS A 231 16.28 11.28 6.30
CA HIS A 231 17.08 12.48 6.11
C HIS A 231 17.99 12.71 7.32
N HIS A 232 19.22 13.20 7.12
CA HIS A 232 20.13 13.49 8.23
C HIS A 232 19.65 14.68 9.09
N THR A 233 18.89 15.61 8.49
CA THR A 233 18.28 16.78 9.14
C THR A 233 16.83 16.98 8.67
N PRO A 234 15.87 16.13 9.07
CA PRO A 234 14.54 16.08 8.45
C PRO A 234 13.77 17.40 8.37
N ASP A 235 13.86 18.26 9.38
CA ASP A 235 13.14 19.54 9.42
C ASP A 235 13.67 20.56 8.40
N LEU A 236 14.88 20.36 7.87
CA LEU A 236 15.52 21.23 6.85
C LEU A 236 15.42 20.66 5.43
N ALA A 237 14.79 19.49 5.26
CA ALA A 237 14.70 18.85 3.96
C ALA A 237 13.88 19.69 2.95
N TRP A 238 14.32 19.71 1.69
CA TRP A 238 13.71 20.51 0.61
C TRP A 238 12.36 19.95 0.13
N SER A 239 12.02 18.73 0.54
CA SER A 239 10.76 18.08 0.25
C SER A 239 10.34 17.18 1.40
N ASP A 240 9.04 17.13 1.68
CA ASP A 240 8.45 16.10 2.55
C ASP A 240 9.08 16.04 3.96
N ALA A 241 9.55 17.18 4.47
CA ALA A 241 10.21 17.32 5.77
C ALA A 241 9.43 16.66 6.92
N ALA A 242 8.10 16.77 6.93
CA ALA A 242 7.23 16.30 8.01
C ALA A 242 7.20 14.77 8.21
N GLN A 243 7.63 13.98 7.22
CA GLN A 243 7.58 12.51 7.28
C GLN A 243 8.93 11.81 7.19
N GLN A 244 10.01 12.52 6.84
CA GLN A 244 11.34 11.91 6.84
C GLN A 244 11.82 11.71 8.28
N ILE A 245 12.46 10.58 8.57
CA ILE A 245 13.08 10.30 9.87
C ILE A 245 14.59 10.27 9.78
N THR A 246 15.30 10.36 10.89
CA THR A 246 16.76 10.19 10.87
C THR A 246 17.16 8.73 10.63
N PRO A 247 18.37 8.44 10.12
CA PRO A 247 18.88 7.08 10.02
C PRO A 247 18.91 6.34 11.37
N GLU A 248 19.12 7.08 12.47
CA GLU A 248 19.08 6.54 13.84
C GLU A 248 17.66 6.13 14.24
N GLU A 249 16.67 7.00 14.02
CA GLU A 249 15.25 6.66 14.24
C GLU A 249 14.81 5.47 13.37
N LEU A 250 15.28 5.39 12.12
CA LEU A 250 15.05 4.24 11.26
C LEU A 250 15.61 2.97 11.89
N HIS A 251 16.85 2.99 12.36
CA HIS A 251 17.46 1.84 13.02
C HIS A 251 16.64 1.38 14.23
N GLN A 252 16.18 2.31 15.06
CA GLN A 252 15.35 2.03 16.23
C GLN A 252 14.01 1.41 15.84
N ILE A 253 13.31 1.98 14.85
CA ILE A 253 12.03 1.45 14.33
C ILE A 253 12.23 0.02 13.81
N ILE A 254 13.16 -0.18 12.89
CA ILE A 254 13.38 -1.48 12.25
C ILE A 254 13.82 -2.55 13.26
N THR A 255 14.53 -2.16 14.32
CA THR A 255 14.92 -3.08 15.39
C THR A 255 13.75 -3.44 16.30
N ALA A 256 12.82 -2.51 16.53
CA ALA A 256 11.65 -2.71 17.36
C ALA A 256 10.50 -3.47 16.64
N LEU A 257 10.47 -3.47 15.31
CA LEU A 257 9.47 -4.18 14.52
C LEU A 257 9.52 -5.70 14.75
N GLN A 258 8.34 -6.32 14.85
CA GLN A 258 8.19 -7.75 15.01
C GLN A 258 7.81 -8.39 13.67
N VAL A 259 8.74 -9.17 13.12
CA VAL A 259 8.48 -10.01 11.94
C VAL A 259 7.75 -11.26 12.40
N ARG A 260 6.50 -11.43 11.97
CA ARG A 260 5.68 -12.60 12.33
C ARG A 260 6.08 -13.81 11.51
N LYS A 261 6.06 -14.99 12.13
CA LYS A 261 6.16 -16.25 11.39
C LYS A 261 4.82 -16.54 10.72
N PRO A 262 4.80 -17.02 9.47
CA PRO A 262 3.55 -17.27 8.75
C PRO A 262 2.68 -18.34 9.42
N GLN A 263 3.28 -19.29 10.15
CA GLN A 263 2.54 -20.29 10.94
C GLN A 263 3.25 -20.60 12.26
N GLY A 264 2.45 -20.83 13.31
CA GLY A 264 2.89 -21.50 14.53
C GLY A 264 2.81 -23.01 14.34
N GLU A 265 3.93 -23.70 14.54
CA GLU A 265 4.02 -25.17 14.31
C GLU A 265 3.52 -26.00 15.49
N ALA A 266 3.32 -25.38 16.67
CA ALA A 266 2.85 -26.10 17.85
C ALA A 266 1.42 -26.62 17.65
N LEU A 267 1.24 -27.93 17.79
CA LEU A 267 -0.06 -28.61 17.63
C LEU A 267 -1.15 -28.00 18.53
N GLU A 268 -0.79 -27.62 19.75
CA GLU A 268 -1.70 -26.97 20.69
C GLU A 268 -2.20 -25.61 20.17
N TYR A 269 -1.32 -24.79 19.61
CA TYR A 269 -1.69 -23.53 18.97
C TYR A 269 -2.66 -23.76 17.80
N GLN A 270 -2.37 -24.75 16.94
CA GLN A 270 -3.23 -25.07 15.79
C GLN A 270 -4.64 -25.51 16.25
N ASN A 271 -4.71 -26.32 17.31
CA ASN A 271 -5.99 -26.77 17.85
C ASN A 271 -6.79 -25.62 18.47
N GLN A 272 -6.14 -24.74 19.25
CA GLN A 272 -6.79 -23.55 19.81
C GLN A 272 -7.29 -22.61 18.71
N LEU A 273 -6.47 -22.34 17.69
CA LEU A 273 -6.84 -21.50 16.55
C LEU A 273 -8.02 -22.09 15.77
N LYS A 274 -8.02 -23.40 15.55
CA LYS A 274 -9.14 -24.11 14.89
C LYS A 274 -10.42 -23.97 15.70
N ALA A 275 -10.38 -24.18 17.02
CA ALA A 275 -11.54 -24.05 17.89
C ALA A 275 -12.13 -22.63 17.87
N LEU A 276 -11.28 -21.59 17.88
CA LEU A 276 -11.71 -20.20 17.77
C LEU A 276 -12.30 -19.89 16.39
N ARG A 277 -11.70 -20.38 15.30
CA ARG A 277 -12.25 -20.22 13.95
C ARG A 277 -13.63 -20.87 13.81
N THR A 278 -13.84 -22.05 14.39
CA THR A 278 -15.17 -22.67 14.41
C THR A 278 -16.21 -21.82 15.14
N GLN A 279 -15.84 -21.09 16.20
CA GLN A 279 -16.76 -20.15 16.86
C GLN A 279 -17.13 -18.97 15.94
N ILE A 280 -16.18 -18.47 15.16
CA ILE A 280 -16.42 -17.46 14.12
C ILE A 280 -17.36 -18.02 13.05
N ASP A 281 -17.08 -19.23 12.52
CA ASP A 281 -17.90 -19.86 11.49
C ASP A 281 -19.38 -20.01 11.93
N ILE A 282 -19.61 -20.40 13.19
CA ILE A 282 -20.97 -20.48 13.78
C ILE A 282 -21.63 -19.10 13.81
N SER A 283 -20.90 -18.07 14.23
CA SER A 283 -21.41 -16.70 14.32
C SER A 283 -21.74 -16.14 12.93
N ASP A 284 -20.87 -16.36 11.95
CA ASP A 284 -21.05 -15.94 10.56
C ASP A 284 -22.28 -16.60 9.93
N HIS A 285 -22.50 -17.89 10.21
CA HIS A 285 -23.71 -18.58 9.78
C HIS A 285 -24.98 -17.95 10.36
N GLN A 286 -24.97 -17.64 11.67
CA GLN A 286 -26.10 -16.99 12.34
C GLN A 286 -26.38 -15.58 11.81
N ILE A 287 -25.33 -14.81 11.46
CA ILE A 287 -25.46 -13.49 10.85
C ILE A 287 -26.20 -13.62 9.51
N ILE A 288 -25.74 -14.51 8.63
CA ILE A 288 -26.35 -14.70 7.30
C ILE A 288 -27.79 -15.19 7.41
N GLU A 289 -28.07 -16.15 8.29
CA GLU A 289 -29.44 -16.66 8.49
C GLU A 289 -30.37 -15.55 9.01
N THR A 290 -29.90 -14.74 9.97
CA THR A 290 -30.67 -13.65 10.56
C THR A 290 -30.94 -12.54 9.55
N LEU A 291 -29.94 -12.18 8.73
CA LEU A 291 -30.13 -11.24 7.63
C LEU A 291 -31.14 -11.78 6.61
N GLY A 292 -31.06 -13.06 6.25
CA GLY A 292 -32.04 -13.70 5.35
C GLY A 292 -33.46 -13.64 5.89
N ARG A 293 -33.67 -13.97 7.18
CA ARG A 293 -34.98 -13.84 7.84
C ARG A 293 -35.47 -12.39 7.85
N ARG A 294 -34.59 -11.43 8.14
CA ARG A 294 -34.90 -10.00 8.10
C ARG A 294 -35.36 -9.55 6.70
N MET A 295 -34.73 -10.05 5.64
CA MET A 295 -35.11 -9.70 4.26
C MET A 295 -36.47 -10.24 3.86
N LYS A 296 -36.87 -11.43 4.34
CA LYS A 296 -38.25 -11.94 4.13
C LYS A 296 -39.30 -11.00 4.73
N VAL A 297 -39.06 -10.49 5.93
CA VAL A 297 -39.95 -9.51 6.58
C VAL A 297 -39.95 -8.18 5.80
N ALA A 298 -38.79 -7.74 5.32
CA ALA A 298 -38.71 -6.55 4.47
C ALA A 298 -39.57 -6.68 3.19
N GLY A 299 -39.55 -7.86 2.55
CA GLY A 299 -40.41 -8.15 1.39
C GLY A 299 -41.90 -8.09 1.74
N GLN A 300 -42.33 -8.67 2.87
CA GLN A 300 -43.71 -8.59 3.34
C GLN A 300 -44.15 -7.14 3.59
N ILE A 301 -43.28 -6.30 4.16
CA ILE A 301 -43.53 -4.86 4.34
C ILE A 301 -43.66 -4.17 2.97
N GLY A 302 -42.81 -4.51 2.01
CA GLY A 302 -42.88 -4.00 0.64
C GLY A 302 -44.23 -4.29 -0.01
N GLN A 303 -44.69 -5.54 0.07
CA GLN A 303 -45.99 -5.96 -0.46
C GLN A 303 -47.13 -5.19 0.20
N LEU A 304 -47.15 -5.11 1.54
CA LEU A 304 -48.17 -4.37 2.27
C LEU A 304 -48.21 -2.89 1.85
N LYS A 305 -47.04 -2.26 1.65
CA LYS A 305 -46.96 -0.88 1.17
C LYS A 305 -47.48 -0.74 -0.26
N LYS A 306 -47.15 -1.67 -1.15
CA LYS A 306 -47.63 -1.72 -2.55
C LYS A 306 -49.16 -1.80 -2.58
N ASP A 307 -49.74 -2.72 -1.80
CA ASP A 307 -51.19 -2.92 -1.70
C ASP A 307 -51.94 -1.68 -1.19
N ASN A 308 -51.26 -0.83 -0.41
CA ASN A 308 -51.82 0.39 0.18
C ASN A 308 -51.32 1.68 -0.49
N ASN A 309 -50.62 1.59 -1.63
CA ASN A 309 -50.04 2.72 -2.36
C ASN A 309 -49.15 3.65 -1.48
N VAL A 310 -48.37 3.06 -0.57
CA VAL A 310 -47.47 3.75 0.35
C VAL A 310 -46.02 3.72 -0.19
N ALA A 311 -45.28 4.81 -0.02
CA ALA A 311 -43.88 4.87 -0.42
C ALA A 311 -42.97 3.88 0.32
N ILE A 312 -42.05 3.26 -0.42
CA ILE A 312 -41.07 2.30 0.10
C ILE A 312 -40.14 2.95 1.14
N LEU A 313 -39.60 4.13 0.85
CA LEU A 313 -38.65 4.81 1.73
C LEU A 313 -39.36 5.64 2.81
N GLN A 314 -38.97 5.41 4.06
CA GLN A 314 -39.41 6.19 5.22
C GLN A 314 -38.17 6.65 6.00
N SER A 315 -37.70 7.86 5.70
CA SER A 315 -36.41 8.38 6.17
C SER A 315 -36.30 8.46 7.69
N ASP A 316 -37.36 8.87 8.40
CA ASP A 316 -37.34 9.03 9.86
C ASP A 316 -37.10 7.70 10.58
N ARG A 317 -37.75 6.63 10.10
CA ARG A 317 -37.55 5.27 10.62
C ARG A 317 -36.13 4.79 10.37
N TRP A 318 -35.56 5.11 9.21
CA TRP A 318 -34.19 4.73 8.88
C TRP A 318 -33.18 5.40 9.83
N TYR A 319 -33.30 6.71 10.04
CA TYR A 319 -32.41 7.43 10.97
C TYR A 319 -32.53 6.91 12.41
N ALA A 320 -33.76 6.67 12.89
CA ALA A 320 -33.97 6.11 14.23
C ALA A 320 -33.36 4.70 14.41
N ILE A 321 -33.42 3.87 13.38
CA ILE A 321 -32.76 2.54 13.40
C ILE A 321 -31.24 2.71 13.41
N LEU A 322 -30.70 3.56 12.54
CA LEU A 322 -29.26 3.74 12.42
C LEU A 322 -28.64 4.24 13.73
N GLU A 323 -29.25 5.26 14.35
CA GLU A 323 -28.81 5.79 15.65
C GLU A 323 -28.87 4.72 16.74
N LYS A 324 -29.98 3.97 16.82
CA LYS A 324 -30.12 2.87 17.79
C LYS A 324 -29.02 1.82 17.61
N MET A 325 -28.76 1.41 16.37
CA MET A 325 -27.76 0.36 16.09
C MET A 325 -26.34 0.83 16.34
N ILE A 326 -26.01 2.10 16.07
CA ILE A 326 -24.73 2.71 16.43
C ILE A 326 -24.50 2.64 17.94
N ASN A 327 -25.51 3.01 18.74
CA ASN A 327 -25.44 2.95 20.20
C ASN A 327 -25.25 1.52 20.71
N GLU A 328 -26.06 0.56 20.23
CA GLU A 328 -25.92 -0.85 20.60
C GLU A 328 -24.56 -1.44 20.19
N GLY A 329 -24.11 -1.15 18.96
CA GLY A 329 -22.81 -1.61 18.47
C GLY A 329 -21.65 -1.07 19.29
N THR A 330 -21.72 0.20 19.69
CA THR A 330 -20.69 0.83 20.54
C THR A 330 -20.64 0.18 21.93
N HIS A 331 -21.78 -0.16 22.52
CA HIS A 331 -21.84 -0.92 23.79
C HIS A 331 -21.25 -2.33 23.68
N LEU A 332 -21.27 -2.92 22.49
CA LEU A 332 -20.66 -4.23 22.19
C LEU A 332 -19.20 -4.13 21.72
N GLY A 333 -18.61 -2.93 21.73
CA GLY A 333 -17.21 -2.71 21.33
C GLY A 333 -16.97 -2.60 19.84
N LEU A 334 -18.02 -2.42 19.02
CA LEU A 334 -17.89 -2.13 17.58
C LEU A 334 -17.70 -0.63 17.35
N SER A 335 -16.94 -0.26 16.32
CA SER A 335 -16.79 1.14 15.95
C SER A 335 -18.06 1.68 15.27
N GLU A 336 -18.36 2.96 15.52
CA GLU A 336 -19.50 3.65 14.89
C GLU A 336 -19.43 3.57 13.35
N GLU A 337 -18.25 3.80 12.76
CA GLU A 337 -18.06 3.76 11.32
C GLU A 337 -18.42 2.38 10.72
N PHE A 338 -18.01 1.30 11.37
CA PHE A 338 -18.31 -0.06 10.94
C PHE A 338 -19.81 -0.32 10.96
N VAL A 339 -20.47 -0.02 12.08
CA VAL A 339 -21.92 -0.21 12.24
C VAL A 339 -22.68 0.60 11.21
N GLN A 340 -22.25 1.85 10.97
CA GLN A 340 -22.89 2.72 10.00
C GLN A 340 -22.80 2.15 8.57
N LYS A 341 -21.61 1.69 8.15
CA LYS A 341 -21.40 1.07 6.84
C LYS A 341 -22.23 -0.22 6.69
N LEU A 342 -22.19 -1.09 7.70
CA LEU A 342 -22.92 -2.35 7.72
C LEU A 342 -24.42 -2.14 7.57
N PHE A 343 -25.02 -1.28 8.40
CA PHE A 343 -26.47 -1.08 8.39
C PHE A 343 -26.94 -0.34 7.14
N LYS A 344 -26.14 0.55 6.56
CA LYS A 344 -26.43 1.15 5.25
C LYS A 344 -26.52 0.08 4.16
N ALA A 345 -25.58 -0.88 4.13
CA ALA A 345 -25.62 -2.00 3.18
C ALA A 345 -26.86 -2.89 3.41
N ILE A 346 -27.16 -3.24 4.66
CA ILE A 346 -28.37 -4.00 5.02
C ILE A 346 -29.65 -3.27 4.60
N HIS A 347 -29.70 -1.95 4.75
CA HIS A 347 -30.86 -1.15 4.34
C HIS A 347 -31.00 -1.09 2.82
N GLN A 348 -29.89 -0.91 2.10
CA GLN A 348 -29.90 -0.94 0.64
C GLN A 348 -30.41 -2.27 0.10
N GLU A 349 -29.96 -3.39 0.67
CA GLU A 349 -30.45 -4.71 0.28
C GLU A 349 -31.95 -4.88 0.58
N SER A 350 -32.41 -4.38 1.72
CA SER A 350 -33.84 -4.36 2.07
C SER A 350 -34.68 -3.55 1.07
N ILE A 351 -34.14 -2.47 0.50
CA ILE A 351 -34.81 -1.70 -0.55
C ILE A 351 -34.85 -2.50 -1.85
N ASN A 352 -33.75 -3.16 -2.22
CA ASN A 352 -33.68 -3.97 -3.43
C ASN A 352 -34.75 -5.07 -3.42
N GLN A 353 -34.89 -5.79 -2.30
CA GLN A 353 -35.91 -6.84 -2.13
C GLN A 353 -37.36 -6.32 -2.22
N GLN A 354 -37.62 -5.05 -1.91
CA GLN A 354 -38.95 -4.43 -2.00
C GLN A 354 -39.26 -3.89 -3.40
N LYS A 355 -38.25 -3.79 -4.28
CA LYS A 355 -38.37 -3.31 -5.66
C LYS A 355 -38.55 -4.42 -6.69
N VAL A 356 -38.32 -5.69 -6.34
CA VAL A 356 -38.49 -6.81 -7.26
C VAL A 356 -39.99 -6.98 -7.54
N ASP A 357 -40.37 -6.78 -8.80
CA ASP A 357 -41.73 -6.99 -9.33
C ASP A 357 -42.08 -8.46 -9.48
#